data_AF-A0A7S4GKS7-F1
#
_entry.id   AF-A0A7S4GKS7-F1
#
_cell.length_a   1.000
_cell.length_b   1.000
_cell.length_c   1.000
_cell.angle_alpha   90.00
_cell.angle_beta   90.00
_cell.angle_gamma   90.00
#
_symmetry.space_group_name_H-M   'P 1'
#
loop_
_entity.id
_entity.type
_entity.pdbx_description
1 polymer ?
#
loop_
_entity_poly.entity_id
_entity_poly.type
_entity_poly.pdbx_seq_one_letter_code
_entity_poly.pdbx_strand_id
1 'polypeptide(L)'
;MSVGRPTGPAAASGSVLVQQKSAVADELAAEQMKKRAKGVSVEFLVSTFETKLQNALGDEYHDNTTFIHLAESFWGRREARFENMTSFLGHVETPSSDRVGENGVSLCTAIGIYDSHAVSDATHFLSWSWSYQVKKLLQTLKEYCTKRGLDRKKTFVWMCFFCNDQFEWFSGREQDGFETFGNMLRHIGKMVCIVDTYDAATAIYFKRLWPIYEIYIGFTEELAMDLALMVDSKEQLQQETLAKIKQAIVVEVRSAGASMPDDETRIKEMIAGRESDAKETNRIAKLLLVQMISNYLME
;
A
#
# COMPACT_ATOMS: atom_id res chain seq x y z
N MET A 1 12.65 -28.70 73.17
CA MET A 1 11.74 -27.71 72.56
C MET A 1 12.25 -27.40 71.16
N SER A 2 11.64 -27.98 70.14
CA SER A 2 11.99 -27.79 68.72
C SER A 2 10.87 -26.98 68.07
N VAL A 3 11.21 -25.85 67.46
CA VAL A 3 10.26 -24.92 66.84
C VAL A 3 10.33 -25.13 65.32
N GLY A 4 9.24 -25.60 64.73
CA GLY A 4 9.08 -25.76 63.29
C GLY A 4 8.85 -24.42 62.58
N ARG A 5 9.47 -24.24 61.42
CA ARG A 5 9.16 -23.16 60.47
C ARG A 5 8.06 -23.61 59.50
N PRO A 6 7.08 -22.75 59.16
CA PRO A 6 6.14 -23.03 58.08
C PRO A 6 6.73 -22.57 56.73
N THR A 7 6.69 -23.44 55.73
CA THR A 7 6.93 -23.13 54.31
C THR A 7 5.61 -22.80 53.63
N GLY A 8 5.42 -21.54 53.22
CA GLY A 8 4.30 -21.10 52.38
C GLY A 8 4.69 -20.96 50.90
N PRO A 9 3.76 -21.13 49.94
CA PRO A 9 4.08 -21.15 48.51
C PRO A 9 4.05 -19.74 47.90
N ALA A 10 5.15 -19.30 47.31
CA ALA A 10 5.28 -17.98 46.66
C ALA A 10 5.38 -18.04 45.12
N ALA A 11 5.00 -19.15 44.47
CA ALA A 11 5.28 -19.37 43.05
C ALA A 11 4.13 -19.11 42.06
N ALA A 12 2.89 -18.89 42.52
CA ALA A 12 1.73 -18.78 41.61
C ALA A 12 1.43 -17.34 41.10
N SER A 13 1.96 -16.30 41.77
CA SER A 13 1.57 -14.91 41.48
C SER A 13 2.30 -14.28 40.28
N GLY A 14 3.45 -14.83 39.86
CA GLY A 14 4.25 -14.28 38.75
C GLY A 14 3.72 -14.67 37.36
N SER A 15 3.13 -15.87 37.24
CA SER A 15 2.63 -16.41 35.97
C SER A 15 1.38 -15.69 35.47
N VAL A 16 0.47 -15.32 36.38
CA VAL A 16 -0.80 -14.64 36.05
C VAL A 16 -0.55 -13.21 35.57
N LEU A 17 0.41 -12.50 36.17
CA LEU A 17 0.74 -11.11 35.82
C LEU A 17 1.41 -11.01 34.44
N VAL A 18 2.22 -12.00 34.06
CA VAL A 18 2.86 -12.07 32.73
C VAL A 18 1.83 -12.38 31.65
N GLN A 19 0.89 -13.31 31.91
CA GLN A 19 -0.19 -13.64 30.98
C GLN A 19 -1.15 -12.46 30.77
N GLN A 20 -1.51 -11.72 31.82
CA GLN A 20 -2.34 -10.52 31.70
C GLN A 20 -1.67 -9.39 30.92
N LYS A 21 -0.36 -9.17 31.10
CA LYS A 21 0.38 -8.16 30.31
C LYS A 21 0.48 -8.53 28.83
N SER A 22 0.64 -9.81 28.52
CA SER A 22 0.64 -10.29 27.12
C SER A 22 -0.71 -10.05 26.46
N ALA A 23 -1.81 -10.43 27.11
CA ALA A 23 -3.15 -10.30 26.54
C ALA A 23 -3.54 -8.83 26.24
N VAL A 24 -3.16 -7.89 27.12
CA VAL A 24 -3.40 -6.45 26.91
C VAL A 24 -2.57 -5.91 25.73
N ALA A 25 -1.32 -6.37 25.59
CA ALA A 25 -0.47 -5.98 24.46
C ALA A 25 -1.03 -6.52 23.13
N ASP A 26 -1.51 -7.76 23.12
CA ASP A 26 -2.11 -8.38 21.94
C ASP A 26 -3.42 -7.68 21.52
N GLU A 27 -4.26 -7.30 22.48
CA GLU A 27 -5.49 -6.55 22.24
C GLU A 27 -5.20 -5.16 21.67
N LEU A 28 -4.21 -4.45 22.24
CA LEU A 28 -3.79 -3.14 21.74
C LEU A 28 -3.22 -3.23 20.32
N ALA A 29 -2.40 -4.25 20.05
CA ALA A 29 -1.84 -4.50 18.72
C ALA A 29 -2.94 -4.83 17.69
N ALA A 30 -3.94 -5.63 18.07
CA ALA A 30 -5.09 -5.94 17.23
C ALA A 30 -5.94 -4.70 16.93
N GLU A 31 -6.14 -3.82 17.92
CA GLU A 31 -6.86 -2.57 17.73
C GLU A 31 -6.10 -1.60 16.80
N GLN A 32 -4.77 -1.50 16.97
CA GLN A 32 -3.93 -0.71 16.07
C GLN A 32 -3.94 -1.25 14.64
N MET A 33 -3.85 -2.58 14.48
CA MET A 33 -3.97 -3.24 13.19
C MET A 33 -5.32 -2.94 12.52
N LYS A 34 -6.42 -3.00 13.27
CA LYS A 34 -7.77 -2.66 12.75
C LYS A 34 -7.88 -1.20 12.31
N LYS A 35 -7.18 -0.28 12.97
CA LYS A 35 -7.10 1.13 12.56
C LYS A 35 -6.26 1.31 11.30
N ARG A 36 -5.17 0.56 11.15
CA ARG A 36 -4.26 0.61 9.98
C ARG A 36 -4.80 -0.11 8.74
N ALA A 37 -5.62 -1.13 8.94
CA ALA A 37 -6.26 -1.92 7.89
C ALA A 37 -7.41 -1.21 7.16
N LYS A 38 -7.54 0.11 7.32
CA LYS A 38 -8.52 0.92 6.61
C LYS A 38 -8.02 1.24 5.20
N GLY A 39 -8.95 1.30 4.26
CA GLY A 39 -8.73 1.69 2.88
C GLY A 39 -9.69 2.80 2.44
N VAL A 40 -9.35 3.44 1.34
CA VAL A 40 -10.20 4.46 0.71
C VAL A 40 -11.00 3.82 -0.40
N SER A 41 -12.30 4.14 -0.51
CA SER A 41 -13.16 3.62 -1.56
C SER A 41 -12.66 4.05 -2.94
N VAL A 42 -12.71 3.13 -3.91
CA VAL A 42 -12.34 3.46 -5.29
C VAL A 42 -13.25 4.56 -5.84
N GLU A 43 -14.54 4.59 -5.45
CA GLU A 43 -15.45 5.66 -5.86
C GLU A 43 -14.93 7.04 -5.43
N PHE A 44 -14.54 7.20 -4.17
CA PHE A 44 -14.00 8.47 -3.67
C PHE A 44 -12.74 8.87 -4.45
N LEU A 45 -11.83 7.92 -4.69
CA LEU A 45 -10.57 8.18 -5.39
C LEU A 45 -10.81 8.69 -6.83
N VAL A 46 -11.71 8.07 -7.58
CA VAL A 46 -11.93 8.37 -9.01
C VAL A 46 -13.00 9.44 -9.26
N SER A 47 -13.60 9.99 -8.21
CA SER A 47 -14.59 11.07 -8.32
C SER A 47 -14.18 12.25 -7.45
N THR A 48 -14.37 12.14 -6.14
CA THR A 48 -14.17 13.22 -5.17
C THR A 48 -12.72 13.66 -5.07
N PHE A 49 -11.78 12.72 -4.95
CA PHE A 49 -10.35 13.03 -4.78
C PHE A 49 -9.79 13.74 -6.02
N GLU A 50 -10.05 13.22 -7.22
CA GLU A 50 -9.59 13.86 -8.47
C GLU A 50 -10.19 15.25 -8.66
N THR A 51 -11.51 15.42 -8.47
CA THR A 51 -12.16 16.74 -8.56
C THR A 51 -11.60 17.71 -7.53
N LYS A 52 -11.34 17.26 -6.30
CA LYS A 52 -10.71 18.11 -5.27
C LYS A 52 -9.29 18.50 -5.66
N LEU A 53 -8.52 17.61 -6.29
CA LEU A 53 -7.16 17.94 -6.74
C LEU A 53 -7.19 19.01 -7.81
N GLN A 54 -8.08 18.85 -8.81
CA GLN A 54 -8.30 19.85 -9.85
C GLN A 54 -8.66 21.22 -9.26
N ASN A 55 -9.55 21.25 -8.26
CA ASN A 55 -9.97 22.49 -7.63
C ASN A 55 -8.87 23.13 -6.76
N ALA A 56 -8.09 22.32 -6.04
CA ALA A 56 -7.07 22.82 -5.11
C ALA A 56 -5.79 23.28 -5.82
N LEU A 57 -5.37 22.57 -6.85
CA LEU A 57 -4.11 22.83 -7.56
C LEU A 57 -4.32 23.64 -8.85
N GLY A 58 -5.54 23.71 -9.38
CA GLY A 58 -5.85 24.46 -10.61
C GLY A 58 -4.93 24.04 -11.76
N ASP A 59 -4.22 25.02 -12.33
CA ASP A 59 -3.31 24.83 -13.46
C ASP A 59 -2.07 23.97 -13.12
N GLU A 60 -1.73 23.80 -11.83
CA GLU A 60 -0.64 22.90 -11.39
C GLU A 60 -1.03 21.42 -11.47
N TYR A 61 -2.33 21.11 -11.57
CA TYR A 61 -2.80 19.74 -11.81
C TYR A 61 -2.96 19.45 -13.29
N HIS A 62 -1.91 18.89 -13.88
CA HIS A 62 -1.85 18.53 -15.29
C HIS A 62 -1.68 17.01 -15.48
N ASP A 63 -1.73 16.54 -16.73
CA ASP A 63 -1.71 15.10 -17.04
C ASP A 63 -0.44 14.37 -16.54
N ASN A 64 0.67 15.08 -16.40
CA ASN A 64 1.93 14.54 -15.89
C ASN A 64 2.08 14.64 -14.35
N THR A 65 1.05 15.06 -13.61
CA THR A 65 1.13 15.15 -12.14
C THR A 65 1.22 13.75 -11.56
N THR A 66 2.28 13.49 -10.78
CA THR A 66 2.55 12.19 -10.15
C THR A 66 2.25 12.24 -8.66
N PHE A 67 2.18 11.09 -8.01
CA PHE A 67 2.06 11.04 -6.56
C PHE A 67 3.30 11.57 -5.83
N ILE A 68 4.47 11.62 -6.47
CA ILE A 68 5.65 12.33 -5.94
C ILE A 68 5.37 13.84 -5.88
N HIS A 69 4.83 14.44 -6.95
CA HIS A 69 4.47 15.85 -6.95
C HIS A 69 3.41 16.15 -5.87
N LEU A 70 2.39 15.29 -5.76
CA LEU A 70 1.39 15.43 -4.70
C LEU A 70 2.03 15.30 -3.32
N ALA A 71 2.96 14.37 -3.13
CA ALA A 71 3.63 14.19 -1.85
C ALA A 71 4.38 15.45 -1.40
N GLU A 72 5.00 16.18 -2.32
CA GLU A 72 5.62 17.47 -2.05
C GLU A 72 4.58 18.53 -1.65
N SER A 73 3.42 18.55 -2.31
CA SER A 73 2.31 19.47 -1.98
C SER A 73 1.65 19.17 -0.63
N PHE A 74 1.45 17.88 -0.29
CA PHE A 74 0.78 17.44 0.93
C PHE A 74 1.71 17.37 2.15
N TRP A 75 2.95 16.92 1.95
CA TRP A 75 3.89 16.61 3.04
C TRP A 75 5.25 17.36 2.95
N GLY A 76 5.42 18.28 2.00
CA GLY A 76 6.65 19.07 1.82
C GLY A 76 6.94 20.11 2.93
N ARG A 77 7.74 21.14 2.61
CA ARG A 77 8.27 22.10 3.61
C ARG A 77 7.19 22.84 4.41
N ARG A 78 7.56 23.21 5.64
CA ARG A 78 6.66 23.58 6.75
C ARG A 78 5.65 24.68 6.47
N GLU A 79 6.03 25.70 5.72
CA GLU A 79 5.16 26.85 5.48
C GLU A 79 4.05 26.58 4.44
N ALA A 80 4.24 25.66 3.48
CA ALA A 80 3.24 25.35 2.44
C ALA A 80 2.17 24.31 2.89
N ARG A 81 2.34 23.72 4.08
CA ARG A 81 1.59 22.53 4.55
C ARG A 81 0.16 22.81 4.95
N PHE A 82 -0.10 23.99 5.52
CA PHE A 82 -1.36 24.28 6.20
C PHE A 82 -2.45 24.73 5.24
N GLU A 83 -2.10 25.55 4.23
CA GLU A 83 -3.07 26.04 3.25
C GLU A 83 -3.57 24.92 2.33
N ASN A 84 -2.69 24.01 1.90
CA ASN A 84 -3.03 23.02 0.88
C ASN A 84 -3.89 21.86 1.40
N MET A 85 -3.63 21.34 2.60
CA MET A 85 -4.40 20.20 3.12
C MET A 85 -5.76 20.63 3.70
N THR A 86 -5.83 21.78 4.37
CA THR A 86 -7.11 22.33 4.86
C THR A 86 -7.98 22.88 3.73
N SER A 87 -7.40 23.41 2.64
CA SER A 87 -8.19 23.71 1.44
C SER A 87 -8.67 22.44 0.71
N PHE A 88 -7.87 21.37 0.70
CA PHE A 88 -8.21 20.10 0.04
C PHE A 88 -9.33 19.31 0.75
N LEU A 89 -9.19 19.05 2.06
CA LEU A 89 -10.16 18.29 2.85
C LEU A 89 -11.20 19.17 3.57
N GLY A 90 -11.08 20.50 3.51
CA GLY A 90 -11.77 21.41 4.43
C GLY A 90 -11.05 21.46 5.78
N HIS A 91 -11.48 22.35 6.68
CA HIS A 91 -11.05 22.33 8.07
C HIS A 91 -11.52 21.02 8.72
N VAL A 92 -10.68 19.99 8.70
CA VAL A 92 -10.93 18.76 9.44
C VAL A 92 -10.36 18.96 10.85
N GLU A 93 -11.20 19.41 11.78
CA GLU A 93 -10.87 19.34 13.20
C GLU A 93 -10.82 17.87 13.60
N THR A 94 -9.64 17.38 13.99
CA THR A 94 -9.53 16.03 14.54
C THR A 94 -9.89 16.09 16.04
N PRO A 95 -10.60 15.11 16.61
CA PRO A 95 -11.03 15.14 18.02
C PRO A 95 -9.90 15.27 19.06
N SER A 96 -8.64 15.11 18.63
CA SER A 96 -7.44 15.18 19.47
C SER A 96 -6.49 16.34 19.11
N SER A 97 -6.86 17.23 18.18
CA SER A 97 -5.98 18.32 17.72
C SER A 97 -6.71 19.34 16.85
N ASP A 98 -6.45 20.62 17.11
CA ASP A 98 -6.83 21.78 16.28
C ASP A 98 -6.14 21.79 14.89
N ARG A 99 -5.36 20.76 14.54
CA ARG A 99 -4.50 20.68 13.35
C ARG A 99 -4.46 19.28 12.73
N VAL A 100 -4.75 19.19 11.43
CA VAL A 100 -4.48 18.01 10.62
C VAL A 100 -2.96 17.87 10.44
N GLY A 101 -2.41 16.69 10.74
CA GLY A 101 -0.99 16.35 10.52
C GLY A 101 -0.02 16.64 11.68
N GLU A 102 -0.43 17.35 12.74
CA GLU A 102 0.45 17.53 13.92
C GLU A 102 0.44 16.36 14.91
N ASN A 103 -0.50 15.42 14.77
CA ASN A 103 -0.61 14.22 15.61
C ASN A 103 -0.60 12.90 14.82
N GLY A 104 0.04 12.86 13.66
CA GLY A 104 0.25 11.57 12.98
C GLY A 104 -1.06 10.88 12.53
N VAL A 105 -1.83 11.58 11.69
CA VAL A 105 -3.11 11.07 11.19
C VAL A 105 -2.95 10.86 9.69
N SER A 106 -3.11 9.61 9.24
CA SER A 106 -3.06 9.26 7.82
C SER A 106 -4.16 9.99 7.03
N LEU A 107 -3.93 10.23 5.73
CA LEU A 107 -4.95 10.84 4.87
C LEU A 107 -6.24 10.01 4.86
N CYS A 108 -6.13 8.68 4.92
CA CYS A 108 -7.27 7.77 5.05
C CYS A 108 -8.11 8.11 6.29
N THR A 109 -7.48 8.34 7.44
CA THR A 109 -8.21 8.73 8.65
C THR A 109 -8.87 10.11 8.50
N ALA A 110 -8.17 11.08 7.92
CA ALA A 110 -8.72 12.42 7.68
C ALA A 110 -9.92 12.39 6.71
N ILE A 111 -9.84 11.58 5.64
CA ILE A 111 -10.95 11.33 4.72
C ILE A 111 -12.12 10.71 5.48
N GLY A 112 -11.90 9.75 6.38
CA GLY A 112 -12.98 9.10 7.14
C GLY A 112 -13.72 10.05 8.10
N ILE A 113 -13.05 11.10 8.59
CA ILE A 113 -13.68 12.15 9.39
C ILE A 113 -14.59 13.03 8.50
N TYR A 114 -14.11 13.38 7.30
CA TYR A 114 -14.84 14.22 6.35
C TYR A 114 -15.99 13.48 5.63
N ASP A 115 -15.74 12.24 5.22
CA ASP A 115 -16.64 11.37 4.48
C ASP A 115 -16.48 9.92 5.00
N SER A 116 -17.28 9.60 6.01
CA SER A 116 -17.28 8.27 6.62
C SER A 116 -17.66 7.12 5.66
N HIS A 117 -18.31 7.42 4.52
CA HIS A 117 -18.64 6.41 3.51
C HIS A 117 -17.47 6.13 2.57
N ALA A 118 -16.50 7.04 2.48
CA ALA A 118 -15.32 6.88 1.65
C ALA A 118 -14.26 5.98 2.29
N VAL A 119 -14.40 5.57 3.56
CA VAL A 119 -13.39 4.80 4.28
C VAL A 119 -14.03 3.60 4.98
N SER A 120 -13.42 2.42 4.79
CA SER A 120 -13.83 1.19 5.48
C SER A 120 -12.63 0.24 5.61
N ASP A 121 -12.87 -0.98 6.07
CA ASP A 121 -11.83 -2.02 6.04
C ASP A 121 -11.39 -2.25 4.59
N ALA A 122 -10.08 -2.26 4.36
CA ALA A 122 -9.52 -2.43 3.03
C ALA A 122 -9.87 -3.82 2.49
N THR A 123 -10.40 -3.86 1.27
CA THR A 123 -10.71 -5.10 0.57
C THR A 123 -9.60 -5.52 -0.37
N HIS A 124 -8.70 -4.60 -0.74
CA HIS A 124 -7.55 -4.86 -1.60
C HIS A 124 -6.36 -4.05 -1.11
N PHE A 125 -5.19 -4.69 -1.06
CA PHE A 125 -3.91 -4.01 -0.99
C PHE A 125 -3.55 -3.53 -2.40
N LEU A 126 -3.16 -2.26 -2.53
CA LEU A 126 -2.71 -1.70 -3.80
C LEU A 126 -1.19 -1.69 -3.85
N SER A 127 -0.62 -2.51 -4.73
CA SER A 127 0.81 -2.51 -5.05
C SER A 127 1.06 -1.64 -6.29
N TRP A 128 1.90 -0.60 -6.19
CA TRP A 128 2.04 0.45 -7.20
C TRP A 128 3.33 1.27 -7.00
N SER A 129 3.60 2.24 -7.88
CA SER A 129 4.75 3.17 -7.77
C SER A 129 4.32 4.63 -7.59
N TRP A 130 4.97 5.34 -6.67
CA TRP A 130 4.74 6.77 -6.43
C TRP A 130 5.01 7.67 -7.65
N SER A 131 5.88 7.23 -8.56
CA SER A 131 6.16 7.95 -9.80
C SER A 131 5.03 7.90 -10.83
N TYR A 132 3.95 7.18 -10.53
CA TYR A 132 2.80 7.06 -11.42
C TYR A 132 2.01 8.36 -11.50
N GLN A 133 1.53 8.65 -12.71
CA GLN A 133 0.64 9.77 -12.96
C GLN A 133 -0.71 9.51 -12.29
N VAL A 134 -1.21 10.50 -11.57
CA VAL A 134 -2.42 10.40 -10.74
C VAL A 134 -3.62 10.00 -11.59
N LYS A 135 -3.89 10.75 -12.67
CA LYS A 135 -5.00 10.47 -13.59
C LYS A 135 -4.97 9.04 -14.13
N LYS A 136 -3.80 8.58 -14.58
CA LYS A 136 -3.65 7.24 -15.17
C LYS A 136 -3.90 6.14 -14.15
N LEU A 137 -3.39 6.28 -12.93
CA LEU A 137 -3.63 5.30 -11.87
C LEU A 137 -5.11 5.25 -11.47
N LEU A 138 -5.75 6.40 -11.29
CA LEU A 138 -7.18 6.48 -10.93
C LEU A 138 -8.08 5.90 -12.02
N GLN A 139 -7.82 6.23 -13.29
CA GLN A 139 -8.53 5.64 -14.42
C GLN A 139 -8.31 4.13 -14.51
N THR A 140 -7.08 3.65 -14.28
CA THR A 140 -6.77 2.21 -14.25
C THR A 140 -7.55 1.47 -13.16
N LEU A 141 -7.66 2.05 -11.96
CA LEU A 141 -8.47 1.49 -10.87
C LEU A 141 -9.96 1.43 -11.21
N LYS A 142 -10.49 2.47 -11.85
CA LYS A 142 -11.88 2.51 -12.34
C LYS A 142 -12.14 1.39 -13.35
N GLU A 143 -11.25 1.20 -14.31
CA GLU A 143 -11.35 0.14 -15.31
C GLU A 143 -11.19 -1.25 -14.69
N TYR A 144 -10.24 -1.42 -13.77
CA TYR A 144 -10.07 -2.68 -13.04
C TYR A 144 -11.36 -3.10 -12.34
N CYS A 145 -12.00 -2.19 -11.59
CA CYS A 145 -13.27 -2.49 -10.94
C CYS A 145 -14.36 -2.87 -11.95
N THR A 146 -14.45 -2.14 -13.07
CA THR A 146 -15.44 -2.39 -14.12
C THR A 146 -15.25 -3.79 -14.72
N LYS A 147 -14.02 -4.15 -15.10
CA LYS A 147 -13.67 -5.45 -15.69
C LYS A 147 -13.93 -6.62 -14.76
N ARG A 148 -13.70 -6.42 -13.46
CA ARG A 148 -13.90 -7.46 -12.44
C ARG A 148 -15.31 -7.48 -11.86
N GLY A 149 -16.21 -6.63 -12.35
CA GLY A 149 -17.58 -6.52 -11.83
C GLY A 149 -17.63 -6.07 -10.36
N LEU A 150 -16.64 -5.31 -9.91
CA LEU A 150 -16.55 -4.81 -8.53
C LEU A 150 -17.33 -3.51 -8.37
N ASP A 151 -18.08 -3.40 -7.28
CA ASP A 151 -18.73 -2.15 -6.87
C ASP A 151 -17.68 -1.19 -6.29
N ARG A 152 -17.42 -0.07 -6.99
CA ARG A 152 -16.43 0.95 -6.57
C ARG A 152 -16.74 1.55 -5.20
N LYS A 153 -18.00 1.57 -4.76
CA LYS A 153 -18.40 2.06 -3.44
C LYS A 153 -18.14 1.05 -2.32
N LYS A 154 -17.94 -0.23 -2.67
CA LYS A 154 -17.64 -1.32 -1.74
C LYS A 154 -16.23 -1.89 -1.90
N THR A 155 -15.45 -1.30 -2.80
CA THR A 155 -14.06 -1.65 -3.03
C THR A 155 -13.18 -0.62 -2.36
N PHE A 156 -12.49 -1.01 -1.29
CA PHE A 156 -11.65 -0.13 -0.49
C PHE A 156 -10.19 -0.55 -0.69
N VAL A 157 -9.37 0.35 -1.20
CA VAL A 157 -7.96 0.07 -1.46
C VAL A 157 -7.11 0.60 -0.32
N TRP A 158 -6.25 -0.25 0.23
CA TRP A 158 -5.15 0.17 1.06
C TRP A 158 -4.03 0.62 0.13
N MET A 159 -3.74 1.91 0.12
CA MET A 159 -2.72 2.51 -0.74
C MET A 159 -1.80 3.34 0.15
N CYS A 160 -0.52 3.02 0.17
CA CYS A 160 0.45 3.58 1.11
C CYS A 160 0.47 5.12 1.15
N PHE A 161 0.18 5.80 0.04
CA PHE A 161 0.02 7.26 -0.02
C PHE A 161 -1.08 7.76 0.95
N PHE A 162 -2.20 7.05 1.03
CA PHE A 162 -3.33 7.45 1.87
C PHE A 162 -3.28 6.85 3.28
N CYS A 163 -2.86 5.59 3.38
CA CYS A 163 -3.05 4.80 4.60
C CYS A 163 -1.88 4.90 5.56
N ASN A 164 -0.65 5.13 5.07
CA ASN A 164 0.48 5.35 5.96
C ASN A 164 0.39 6.73 6.58
N ASP A 165 0.92 6.82 7.80
CA ASP A 165 1.18 8.09 8.42
C ASP A 165 2.56 8.59 7.99
N GLN A 166 2.59 9.33 6.89
CA GLN A 166 3.82 9.85 6.33
C GLN A 166 4.61 10.73 7.34
N PHE A 167 3.95 11.31 8.36
CA PHE A 167 4.63 12.10 9.37
C PHE A 167 5.43 11.23 10.35
N GLU A 168 4.87 10.10 10.79
CA GLU A 168 5.60 9.13 11.62
C GLU A 168 6.72 8.48 10.82
N TRP A 169 6.49 8.18 9.53
CA TRP A 169 7.51 7.64 8.63
C TRP A 169 8.68 8.61 8.45
N PHE A 170 8.42 9.88 8.10
CA PHE A 170 9.48 10.88 7.89
C PHE A 170 10.15 11.34 9.19
N SER A 171 9.48 11.24 10.33
CA SER A 171 10.08 11.55 11.63
C SER A 171 10.89 10.40 12.23
N GLY A 172 10.91 9.24 11.57
CA GLY A 172 11.63 8.04 12.03
C GLY A 172 11.00 7.39 13.26
N ARG A 173 9.73 7.70 13.56
CA ARG A 173 8.99 7.17 14.69
C ARG A 173 8.11 5.97 14.33
N GLU A 174 7.84 5.80 13.04
CA GLU A 174 7.08 4.64 12.56
C GLU A 174 7.88 3.34 12.73
N GLN A 175 7.15 2.28 13.09
CA GLN A 175 7.69 0.93 13.16
C GLN A 175 8.10 0.42 11.77
N ASP A 176 9.02 -0.54 11.79
CA ASP A 176 9.64 -1.19 10.64
C ASP A 176 8.68 -1.35 9.44
N GLY A 177 8.98 -0.66 8.35
CA GLY A 177 8.16 -0.66 7.14
C GLY A 177 7.84 -2.05 6.60
N PHE A 178 8.75 -3.00 6.82
CA PHE A 178 8.56 -4.39 6.45
C PHE A 178 7.42 -5.06 7.21
N GLU A 179 7.33 -4.81 8.53
CA GLU A 179 6.26 -5.32 9.37
C GLU A 179 4.93 -4.66 8.98
N THR A 180 4.91 -3.34 8.80
CA THR A 180 3.69 -2.62 8.41
C THR A 180 3.13 -3.15 7.09
N PHE A 181 3.93 -3.19 6.03
CA PHE A 181 3.47 -3.65 4.71
C PHE A 181 3.13 -5.15 4.71
N GLY A 182 3.98 -5.99 5.32
CA GLY A 182 3.76 -7.43 5.39
C GLY A 182 2.51 -7.80 6.20
N ASN A 183 2.27 -7.13 7.33
CA ASN A 183 1.09 -7.35 8.15
C ASN A 183 -0.19 -6.87 7.45
N MET A 184 -0.14 -5.74 6.73
CA MET A 184 -1.29 -5.27 5.94
C MET A 184 -1.62 -6.24 4.79
N LEU A 185 -0.62 -6.73 4.07
CA LEU A 185 -0.80 -7.74 3.02
C LEU A 185 -1.48 -9.00 3.55
N ARG A 186 -0.96 -9.57 4.64
CA ARG A 186 -1.54 -10.75 5.30
C ARG A 186 -2.97 -10.51 5.79
N HIS A 187 -3.21 -9.36 6.41
CA HIS A 187 -4.50 -9.03 6.97
C HIS A 187 -5.58 -8.84 5.88
N ILE A 188 -5.24 -8.14 4.79
CA ILE A 188 -6.18 -7.86 3.70
C ILE A 188 -6.41 -9.10 2.84
N GLY A 189 -5.39 -9.94 2.64
CA GLY A 189 -5.54 -11.24 1.96
C GLY A 189 -5.65 -11.16 0.42
N LYS A 190 -5.83 -9.97 -0.13
CA LYS A 190 -5.99 -9.71 -1.56
C LYS A 190 -5.16 -8.51 -2.00
N MET A 191 -4.46 -8.63 -3.11
CA MET A 191 -3.61 -7.58 -3.67
C MET A 191 -3.93 -7.35 -5.15
N VAL A 192 -3.94 -6.08 -5.56
CA VAL A 192 -3.90 -5.69 -6.97
C VAL A 192 -2.61 -4.93 -7.26
N CYS A 193 -1.88 -5.38 -8.27
CA CYS A 193 -0.65 -4.75 -8.75
C CYS A 193 -0.98 -3.89 -9.97
N ILE A 194 -0.71 -2.59 -9.90
CA ILE A 194 -0.85 -1.68 -11.03
C ILE A 194 0.48 -1.61 -11.76
N VAL A 195 0.52 -2.06 -13.02
CA VAL A 195 1.74 -2.09 -13.83
C VAL A 195 1.62 -1.05 -14.95
N ASP A 196 2.66 -0.25 -15.14
CA ASP A 196 2.68 0.84 -16.11
C ASP A 196 2.80 0.39 -17.57
N THR A 197 3.45 -0.74 -17.85
CA THR A 197 3.51 -1.35 -19.19
C THR A 197 3.60 -2.87 -19.11
N TYR A 198 3.17 -3.54 -20.18
CA TYR A 198 3.24 -5.00 -20.30
C TYR A 198 4.67 -5.51 -20.49
N ASP A 199 5.58 -4.63 -20.94
CA ASP A 199 7.00 -4.92 -21.06
C ASP A 199 7.71 -4.80 -19.71
N ALA A 200 7.97 -5.95 -19.10
CA ALA A 200 8.55 -6.05 -17.78
C ALA A 200 9.95 -5.42 -17.68
N ALA A 201 10.71 -5.43 -18.78
CA ALA A 201 12.05 -4.84 -18.81
C ALA A 201 12.02 -3.32 -18.73
N THR A 202 10.96 -2.69 -19.24
CA THR A 202 10.81 -1.23 -19.24
C THR A 202 9.91 -0.71 -18.12
N ALA A 203 8.97 -1.53 -17.64
CA ALA A 203 8.04 -1.20 -16.57
C ALA A 203 8.72 -0.70 -15.30
N ILE A 204 8.30 0.47 -14.84
CA ILE A 204 8.73 1.05 -13.57
C ILE A 204 8.37 0.10 -12.42
N TYR A 205 7.19 -0.55 -12.49
CA TYR A 205 6.73 -1.48 -11.47
C TYR A 205 7.79 -2.51 -11.08
N PHE A 206 8.35 -3.23 -12.06
CA PHE A 206 9.33 -4.31 -11.82
C PHE A 206 10.75 -3.79 -11.55
N LYS A 207 11.01 -2.51 -11.78
CA LYS A 207 12.29 -1.85 -11.42
C LYS A 207 12.32 -1.37 -9.97
N ARG A 208 11.18 -1.35 -9.29
CA ARG A 208 11.03 -0.89 -7.91
C ARG A 208 11.00 -2.07 -6.97
N LEU A 209 11.83 -2.03 -5.93
CA LEU A 209 12.03 -3.17 -5.06
C LEU A 209 10.86 -3.42 -4.09
N TRP A 210 10.14 -2.38 -3.68
CA TRP A 210 8.94 -2.51 -2.83
C TRP A 210 7.81 -3.32 -3.50
N PRO A 211 7.39 -3.02 -4.76
CA PRO A 211 6.46 -3.88 -5.49
C PRO A 211 6.91 -5.34 -5.62
N ILE A 212 8.22 -5.57 -5.80
CA ILE A 212 8.81 -6.91 -5.85
C ILE A 212 8.70 -7.63 -4.49
N TYR A 213 8.96 -6.91 -3.39
CA TYR A 213 8.75 -7.42 -2.03
C TYR A 213 7.29 -7.80 -1.78
N GLU A 214 6.36 -6.96 -2.23
CA GLU A 214 4.92 -7.20 -2.06
C GLU A 214 4.47 -8.46 -2.83
N ILE A 215 4.98 -8.69 -4.05
CA ILE A 215 4.77 -9.96 -4.77
C ILE A 215 5.36 -11.14 -3.98
N TYR A 216 6.57 -10.96 -3.42
CA TYR A 216 7.23 -12.01 -2.65
C TYR A 216 6.39 -12.45 -1.43
N ILE A 217 5.92 -11.49 -0.65
CA ILE A 217 4.99 -11.76 0.46
C ILE A 217 3.68 -12.35 -0.09
N GLY A 218 3.16 -11.80 -1.17
CA GLY A 218 1.92 -12.24 -1.79
C GLY A 218 1.91 -13.72 -2.14
N PHE A 219 2.98 -14.26 -2.73
CA PHE A 219 3.03 -15.70 -3.02
C PHE A 219 3.38 -16.54 -1.79
N THR A 220 4.25 -16.04 -0.91
CA THR A 220 4.68 -16.79 0.29
C THR A 220 3.51 -17.02 1.25
N GLU A 221 2.59 -16.07 1.31
CA GLU A 221 1.39 -16.11 2.15
C GLU A 221 0.14 -16.57 1.36
N GLU A 222 0.30 -17.03 0.11
CA GLU A 222 -0.78 -17.53 -0.76
C GLU A 222 -1.95 -16.54 -0.97
N LEU A 223 -1.63 -15.25 -1.10
CA LEU A 223 -2.62 -14.19 -1.27
C LEU A 223 -3.26 -14.22 -2.67
N ALA A 224 -4.51 -13.79 -2.75
CA ALA A 224 -5.17 -13.56 -4.04
C ALA A 224 -4.56 -12.33 -4.72
N MET A 225 -3.82 -12.54 -5.82
CA MET A 225 -3.14 -11.48 -6.56
C MET A 225 -3.72 -11.29 -7.96
N ASP A 226 -3.96 -10.04 -8.34
CA ASP A 226 -4.35 -9.63 -9.67
C ASP A 226 -3.41 -8.54 -10.20
N LEU A 227 -3.23 -8.47 -11.52
CA LEU A 227 -2.57 -7.36 -12.19
C LEU A 227 -3.57 -6.53 -12.99
N ALA A 228 -3.39 -5.21 -12.96
CA ALA A 228 -4.06 -4.27 -13.84
C ALA A 228 -3.02 -3.48 -14.63
N LEU A 229 -3.20 -3.40 -15.95
CA LEU A 229 -2.33 -2.66 -16.85
C LEU A 229 -2.83 -1.22 -16.97
N MET A 230 -1.92 -0.26 -16.89
CA MET A 230 -2.27 1.15 -17.13
C MET A 230 -2.86 1.38 -18.51
N VAL A 231 -3.82 2.29 -18.57
CA VAL A 231 -4.67 2.55 -19.74
C VAL A 231 -3.91 2.77 -21.06
N ASP A 232 -2.85 3.57 -21.08
CA ASP A 232 -2.08 3.81 -22.32
C ASP A 232 -1.38 2.55 -22.85
N SER A 233 -0.89 1.71 -21.94
CA SER A 233 -0.18 0.48 -22.30
C SER A 233 -1.13 -0.63 -22.76
N LYS A 234 -2.42 -0.52 -22.44
CA LYS A 234 -3.45 -1.43 -22.94
C LYS A 234 -3.56 -1.34 -24.46
N GLU A 235 -3.68 -0.12 -24.99
CA GLU A 235 -3.82 0.11 -26.44
C GLU A 235 -2.59 -0.40 -27.19
N GLN A 236 -1.40 -0.18 -26.63
CA GLN A 236 -0.15 -0.70 -27.18
C GLN A 236 -0.11 -2.22 -27.20
N LEU A 237 -0.53 -2.87 -26.11
CA LEU A 237 -0.56 -4.34 -26.02
C LEU A 237 -1.47 -4.96 -27.09
N GLN A 238 -2.65 -4.36 -27.35
CA GLN A 238 -3.61 -4.87 -28.33
C GLN A 238 -3.09 -4.82 -29.78
N GLN A 239 -2.13 -3.94 -30.06
CA GLN A 239 -1.51 -3.81 -31.38
C GLN A 239 -0.24 -4.65 -31.54
N GLU A 240 0.18 -5.35 -30.49
CA GLU A 240 1.49 -6.00 -30.45
C GLU A 240 1.47 -7.45 -30.96
N THR A 241 2.61 -7.89 -31.51
CA THR A 241 2.77 -9.29 -31.94
C THR A 241 3.02 -10.24 -30.76
N LEU A 242 2.55 -11.49 -30.86
CA LEU A 242 2.83 -12.53 -29.86
C LEU A 242 4.34 -12.74 -29.62
N ALA A 243 5.17 -12.59 -30.65
CA ALA A 243 6.62 -12.73 -30.52
C ALA A 243 7.23 -11.67 -29.58
N LYS A 244 6.82 -10.41 -29.73
CA LYS A 244 7.25 -9.32 -28.86
C LYS A 244 6.64 -9.43 -27.46
N ILE A 245 5.38 -9.82 -27.34
CA ILE A 245 4.75 -10.10 -26.04
C ILE A 245 5.54 -11.17 -25.26
N LYS A 246 5.99 -12.24 -25.92
CA LYS A 246 6.83 -13.27 -25.28
C LYS A 246 8.17 -12.74 -24.79
N GLN A 247 8.75 -11.75 -25.47
CA GLN A 247 10.01 -11.10 -25.07
C GLN A 247 9.78 -10.11 -23.91
N ALA A 248 8.63 -9.45 -23.88
CA ALA A 248 8.23 -8.47 -22.87
C ALA A 248 8.00 -9.08 -21.47
N ILE A 249 7.62 -10.36 -21.35
CA ILE A 249 7.30 -11.00 -20.05
C ILE A 249 8.51 -11.56 -19.29
N VAL A 250 9.70 -10.99 -19.49
CA VAL A 250 10.93 -11.39 -18.79
C VAL A 250 11.13 -10.50 -17.58
N VAL A 251 10.84 -11.04 -16.39
CA VAL A 251 11.01 -10.34 -15.10
C VAL A 251 12.35 -10.74 -14.47
N GLU A 252 13.12 -9.74 -14.02
CA GLU A 252 14.32 -9.96 -13.22
C GLU A 252 14.28 -9.11 -11.93
N VAL A 253 13.73 -9.70 -10.87
CA VAL A 253 13.54 -9.07 -9.57
C VAL A 253 14.84 -8.57 -8.93
N ARG A 254 15.99 -9.18 -9.25
CA ARG A 254 17.29 -8.78 -8.67
C ARG A 254 17.81 -7.44 -9.18
N SER A 255 17.34 -7.01 -10.37
CA SER A 255 17.69 -5.71 -10.94
C SER A 255 16.88 -4.56 -10.34
N ALA A 256 15.85 -4.84 -9.54
CA ALA A 256 15.05 -3.82 -8.89
C ALA A 256 15.86 -3.07 -7.82
N GLY A 257 15.55 -1.79 -7.64
CA GLY A 257 16.19 -0.90 -6.67
C GLY A 257 15.21 -0.21 -5.73
N ALA A 258 15.72 0.29 -4.61
CA ALA A 258 14.98 1.14 -3.69
C ALA A 258 15.69 2.50 -3.56
N SER A 259 14.92 3.54 -3.24
CA SER A 259 15.47 4.88 -3.02
C SER A 259 16.29 4.98 -1.73
N MET A 260 15.98 4.13 -0.74
CA MET A 260 16.70 4.03 0.53
C MET A 260 17.66 2.83 0.48
N PRO A 261 18.98 3.02 0.65
CA PRO A 261 19.96 1.92 0.59
C PRO A 261 19.72 0.80 1.61
N ASP A 262 19.22 1.16 2.80
CA ASP A 262 18.92 0.18 3.87
C ASP A 262 17.73 -0.71 3.49
N ASP A 263 16.66 -0.12 2.94
CA ASP A 263 15.53 -0.89 2.37
C ASP A 263 16.01 -1.79 1.24
N GLU A 264 16.88 -1.27 0.36
CA GLU A 264 17.42 -2.04 -0.75
C GLU A 264 18.16 -3.29 -0.27
N THR A 265 19.04 -3.10 0.71
CA THR A 265 19.82 -4.19 1.29
C THR A 265 18.90 -5.20 1.96
N ARG A 266 18.01 -4.75 2.85
CA ARG A 266 17.13 -5.64 3.62
C ARG A 266 16.16 -6.42 2.74
N ILE A 267 15.49 -5.79 1.77
CA ILE A 267 14.59 -6.51 0.85
C ILE A 267 15.37 -7.51 0.00
N LYS A 268 16.54 -7.11 -0.54
CA LYS A 268 17.37 -8.02 -1.33
C LYS A 268 17.84 -9.20 -0.49
N GLU A 269 18.24 -9.00 0.75
CA GLU A 269 18.60 -10.09 1.65
C GLU A 269 17.42 -11.02 1.95
N MET A 270 16.21 -10.48 2.14
CA MET A 270 15.02 -11.31 2.33
C MET A 270 14.69 -12.18 1.11
N ILE A 271 14.73 -11.61 -0.09
CA ILE A 271 14.33 -12.30 -1.33
C ILE A 271 15.48 -13.15 -1.88
N ALA A 272 16.72 -12.66 -1.82
CA ALA A 272 17.89 -13.31 -2.39
C ALA A 272 18.65 -14.17 -1.38
N GLY A 273 18.32 -14.10 -0.08
CA GLY A 273 18.88 -14.97 0.97
C GLY A 273 18.64 -16.45 0.69
N ARG A 274 17.67 -16.79 -0.18
CA ARG A 274 17.52 -18.09 -0.80
C ARG A 274 17.39 -17.93 -2.31
N GLU A 275 18.28 -18.56 -3.08
CA GLU A 275 18.23 -18.49 -4.55
C GLU A 275 16.88 -18.98 -5.12
N SER A 276 16.24 -19.92 -4.44
CA SER A 276 14.89 -20.41 -4.74
C SER A 276 13.84 -19.30 -4.73
N ASP A 277 13.92 -18.39 -3.76
CA ASP A 277 12.87 -17.41 -3.50
C ASP A 277 12.89 -16.35 -4.60
N ALA A 278 14.05 -15.83 -4.97
CA ALA A 278 14.17 -14.92 -6.12
C ALA A 278 13.68 -15.55 -7.44
N LYS A 279 14.01 -16.84 -7.69
CA LYS A 279 13.52 -17.56 -8.88
C LYS A 279 12.00 -17.71 -8.86
N GLU A 280 11.44 -17.98 -7.69
CA GLU A 280 10.00 -18.14 -7.51
C GLU A 280 9.27 -16.80 -7.66
N THR A 281 9.79 -15.71 -7.09
CA THR A 281 9.24 -14.36 -7.31
C THR A 281 9.22 -14.00 -8.80
N ASN A 282 10.31 -14.26 -9.54
CA ASN A 282 10.37 -14.09 -11.00
C ASN A 282 9.28 -14.91 -11.71
N ARG A 283 9.11 -16.19 -11.31
CA ARG A 283 8.10 -17.09 -11.88
C ARG A 283 6.69 -16.57 -11.64
N ILE A 284 6.37 -16.15 -10.42
CA ILE A 284 5.05 -15.63 -10.05
C ILE A 284 4.75 -14.32 -10.77
N ALA A 285 5.68 -13.36 -10.77
CA ALA A 285 5.51 -12.10 -11.51
C ALA A 285 5.25 -12.34 -13.00
N LYS A 286 5.94 -13.30 -13.61
CA LYS A 286 5.70 -13.70 -15.00
C LYS A 286 4.32 -14.33 -15.20
N LEU A 287 3.89 -15.22 -14.32
CA LEU A 287 2.54 -15.83 -14.42
C LEU A 287 1.44 -14.78 -14.30
N LEU A 288 1.61 -13.83 -13.39
CA LEU A 288 0.72 -12.70 -13.22
C LEU A 288 0.62 -11.84 -14.50
N LEU A 289 1.75 -11.54 -15.15
CA LEU A 289 1.78 -10.84 -16.44
C LEU A 289 1.08 -11.64 -17.54
N VAL A 290 1.35 -12.94 -17.64
CA VAL A 290 0.71 -13.82 -18.64
C VAL A 290 -0.80 -13.86 -18.44
N GLN A 291 -1.27 -13.99 -17.20
CA GLN A 291 -2.69 -13.99 -16.87
C GLN A 291 -3.34 -12.66 -17.24
N MET A 292 -2.70 -11.54 -16.86
CA MET A 292 -3.14 -10.19 -17.22
C MET A 292 -3.27 -10.05 -18.73
N ILE A 293 -2.18 -10.30 -19.48
CA ILE A 293 -2.15 -10.17 -20.95
C ILE A 293 -3.21 -11.05 -21.61
N SER A 294 -3.37 -12.29 -21.14
CA SER A 294 -4.39 -13.21 -21.67
C SER A 294 -5.79 -12.61 -21.50
N ASN A 295 -6.10 -12.03 -20.34
CA ASN A 295 -7.40 -11.39 -20.11
C ASN A 295 -7.62 -10.19 -21.06
N TYR A 296 -6.59 -9.40 -21.35
CA TYR A 296 -6.70 -8.24 -22.25
C TYR A 296 -6.80 -8.60 -23.74
N LEU A 297 -6.24 -9.75 -24.16
CA LEU A 297 -6.30 -10.20 -25.56
C LEU A 297 -7.57 -10.99 -25.91
N MET A 298 -8.32 -11.44 -24.90
CA MET A 298 -9.60 -12.15 -25.08
C MET A 298 -10.83 -11.22 -25.06
N GLU A 299 -10.62 -9.94 -24.75
CA GLU A 299 -11.64 -8.86 -24.82
C GLU A 299 -11.74 -8.29 -26.23
#